data_AF-A0A376P7K4-F1
#
_entry.id   AF-A0A376P7K4-F1
#
_cell.length_a   1.000
_cell.length_b   1.000
_cell.length_c   1.000
_cell.angle_alpha   90.00
_cell.angle_beta   90.00
_cell.angle_gamma   90.00
#
_symmetry.space_group_name_H-M   'P 1'
#
loop_
_entity.id
_entity.type
_entity.pdbx_description
1 polymer ?
#
loop_
_entity_poly.entity_id
_entity_poly.type
_entity_poly.pdbx_seq_one_letter_code
_entity_poly.pdbx_strand_id
1 'polypeptide(L)'
;MEPGDLVFIAARPSMGKTELALDIIDKVTEQGHGVLLFTMEMANIQIGERMVSAAGGMPVSRLKSVAHFEDEDWTRFSQGVGRMTGRNIWMVDQANLAIDEICATTKHHLIKYPERRWWWLIISG
;
A
#
# COMPACT_ATOMS: atom_id res chain seq x y z
N MET A 1 4.69 -16.60 -4.85
CA MET A 1 5.54 -16.34 -3.67
C MET A 1 4.94 -17.18 -2.54
N GLU A 2 5.76 -17.94 -1.85
CA GLU A 2 5.35 -18.98 -0.90
C GLU A 2 5.45 -18.48 0.56
N PRO A 3 4.73 -19.11 1.51
CA PRO A 3 4.85 -18.77 2.92
C PRO A 3 6.29 -18.95 3.42
N GLY A 4 6.88 -17.88 3.95
CA GLY A 4 8.25 -17.88 4.47
C GLY A 4 9.30 -17.29 3.51
N ASP A 5 8.92 -16.98 2.27
CA ASP A 5 9.80 -16.30 1.33
C ASP A 5 10.13 -14.89 1.82
N LEU A 6 11.43 -14.55 1.83
CA LEU A 6 11.92 -13.19 2.01
C LEU A 6 12.37 -12.64 0.67
N VAL A 7 11.62 -11.68 0.14
CA VAL A 7 11.90 -11.05 -1.15
C VAL A 7 12.39 -9.62 -0.96
N PHE A 8 13.55 -9.31 -1.51
CA PHE A 8 14.11 -7.96 -1.52
C PHE A 8 13.88 -7.30 -2.87
N ILE A 9 13.30 -6.09 -2.85
CA ILE A 9 13.20 -5.22 -4.02
C ILE A 9 14.20 -4.08 -3.82
N ALA A 10 15.28 -4.08 -4.61
CA ALA A 10 16.30 -3.05 -4.60
C ALA A 10 16.31 -2.32 -5.95
N ALA A 11 16.24 -0.99 -5.91
CA ALA A 11 16.33 -0.15 -7.10
C ALA A 11 16.97 1.20 -6.72
N ARG A 12 17.47 1.93 -7.73
CA ARG A 12 17.96 3.30 -7.50
C ARG A 12 16.79 4.24 -7.17
N PRO A 13 17.03 5.36 -6.45
CA PRO A 13 16.02 6.39 -6.26
C PRO A 13 15.37 6.79 -7.60
N SER A 14 14.06 7.04 -7.57
CA SER A 14 13.25 7.40 -8.74
C SER A 14 13.06 6.32 -9.82
N MET A 15 13.46 5.07 -9.57
CA MET A 15 13.20 3.94 -10.49
C MET A 15 11.86 3.22 -10.27
N GLY A 16 10.92 3.83 -9.52
CA GLY A 16 9.58 3.27 -9.32
C GLY A 16 9.50 2.08 -8.35
N LYS A 17 10.44 1.97 -7.39
CA LYS A 17 10.41 0.92 -6.35
C LYS A 17 9.09 0.93 -5.58
N THR A 18 8.62 2.11 -5.19
CA THR A 18 7.37 2.28 -4.45
C THR A 18 6.18 1.91 -5.31
N GLU A 19 6.12 2.38 -6.55
CA GLU A 19 5.05 2.07 -7.50
C GLU A 19 4.95 0.57 -7.78
N LEU A 20 6.08 -0.11 -7.97
CA LEU A 20 6.13 -1.57 -8.10
C LEU A 20 5.61 -2.27 -6.84
N ALA A 21 6.01 -1.80 -5.65
CA ALA A 21 5.50 -2.34 -4.40
C ALA A 21 3.98 -2.16 -4.27
N LEU A 22 3.44 -1.00 -4.64
CA LEU A 22 2.00 -0.73 -4.61
C LEU A 22 1.22 -1.58 -5.62
N ASP A 23 1.77 -1.84 -6.81
CA ASP A 23 1.15 -2.73 -7.79
C ASP A 23 1.07 -4.18 -7.30
N ILE A 24 2.14 -4.67 -6.64
CA ILE A 24 2.12 -5.97 -5.96
C ILE A 24 1.02 -6.01 -4.89
N ILE A 25 0.91 -4.96 -4.07
CA ILE A 25 -0.16 -4.86 -3.06
C ILE A 25 -1.54 -4.86 -3.72
N ASP A 26 -1.72 -4.12 -4.83
CA ASP A 26 -2.98 -4.10 -5.58
C ASP A 26 -3.38 -5.52 -5.99
N LYS A 27 -2.47 -6.27 -6.61
CA LYS A 27 -2.73 -7.64 -7.07
C LYS A 27 -2.96 -8.66 -5.97
N VAL A 28 -2.22 -8.57 -4.88
CA VAL A 28 -2.40 -9.43 -3.71
C VAL A 28 -3.76 -9.19 -3.07
N THR A 29 -4.13 -7.92 -2.88
CA THR A 29 -5.36 -7.56 -2.16
C THR A 29 -6.61 -7.75 -3.02
N GLU A 30 -6.47 -7.66 -4.34
CA GLU A 30 -7.51 -8.02 -5.32
C GLU A 30 -7.89 -9.52 -5.24
N GLN A 31 -6.96 -10.39 -4.81
CA GLN A 31 -7.22 -11.82 -4.57
C GLN A 31 -7.80 -12.10 -3.17
N GLY A 32 -8.08 -11.05 -2.38
CA GLY A 32 -8.64 -11.17 -1.02
C GLY A 32 -7.59 -11.39 0.08
N HIS A 33 -6.30 -11.44 -0.26
CA HIS A 33 -5.21 -11.59 0.70
C HIS A 33 -4.94 -10.27 1.46
N GLY A 34 -4.33 -10.40 2.64
CA GLY A 34 -3.98 -9.27 3.49
C GLY A 34 -2.56 -8.78 3.24
N VAL A 35 -2.33 -7.47 3.40
CA VAL A 35 -1.00 -6.87 3.31
C VAL A 35 -0.75 -5.96 4.50
N LEU A 36 0.38 -6.18 5.17
CA LEU A 36 0.92 -5.26 6.16
C LEU A 36 2.13 -4.54 5.55
N LEU A 37 1.97 -3.25 5.25
CA LEU A 37 2.99 -2.40 4.68
C LEU A 37 3.68 -1.58 5.78
N PHE A 38 5.01 -1.61 5.82
CA PHE A 38 5.82 -0.70 6.62
C PHE A 38 6.46 0.34 5.72
N THR A 39 6.29 1.61 6.05
CA THR A 39 6.89 2.73 5.33
C THR A 39 7.77 3.54 6.27
N MET A 40 8.95 3.89 5.78
CA MET A 40 9.93 4.68 6.54
C MET A 40 10.19 6.05 5.90
N GLU A 41 9.93 6.19 4.59
CA GLU A 41 10.20 7.40 3.79
C GLU A 41 8.94 8.22 3.49
N MET A 42 7.78 7.57 3.48
CA MET A 42 6.54 8.14 2.97
C MET A 42 5.41 7.96 3.95
N ALA A 43 4.61 9.01 4.06
CA ALA A 43 3.46 9.00 4.95
C ALA A 43 2.35 8.09 4.42
N ASN A 44 1.57 7.47 5.32
CA ASN A 44 0.42 6.62 4.97
C ASN A 44 -0.55 7.30 3.97
N ILE A 45 -0.79 8.61 4.13
CA ILE A 45 -1.66 9.38 3.25
C ILE A 45 -1.11 9.42 1.82
N GLN A 46 0.20 9.63 1.65
CA GLN A 46 0.83 9.69 0.33
C GLN A 46 0.78 8.33 -0.39
N ILE A 47 0.89 7.25 0.37
CA ILE A 47 0.69 5.90 -0.15
C ILE A 47 -0.77 5.71 -0.58
N GLY A 48 -1.72 6.08 0.27
CA GLY A 48 -3.15 6.02 -0.05
C GLY A 48 -3.52 6.80 -1.32
N GLU A 49 -3.00 8.03 -1.46
CA GLU A 49 -3.17 8.85 -2.67
C GLU A 49 -2.66 8.10 -3.92
N ARG A 50 -1.49 7.47 -3.85
CA ARG A 50 -0.93 6.69 -4.96
C ARG A 50 -1.77 5.47 -5.30
N MET A 51 -2.29 4.76 -4.30
CA MET A 51 -3.16 3.60 -4.52
C MET A 51 -4.48 4.01 -5.20
N VAL A 52 -5.11 5.09 -4.73
CA VAL A 52 -6.35 5.62 -5.36
C VAL A 52 -6.07 6.15 -6.77
N SER A 53 -4.95 6.85 -6.96
CA SER A 53 -4.48 7.34 -8.27
C SER A 53 -4.29 6.20 -9.27
N ALA A 54 -3.61 5.12 -8.86
CA ALA A 54 -3.41 3.93 -9.68
C ALA A 54 -4.74 3.22 -9.98
N ALA A 55 -5.61 3.06 -8.97
CA ALA A 55 -6.90 2.40 -9.12
C ALA A 55 -7.89 3.17 -10.01
N GLY A 56 -7.89 4.50 -9.93
CA GLY A 56 -8.76 5.40 -10.70
C GLY A 56 -8.18 5.85 -12.05
N GLY A 57 -6.94 5.47 -12.38
CA GLY A 57 -6.31 5.84 -13.65
C GLY A 57 -6.11 7.36 -13.80
N MET A 58 -5.72 8.04 -12.73
CA MET A 58 -5.48 9.49 -12.73
C MET A 58 -4.14 9.84 -12.06
N PRO A 59 -3.44 10.90 -12.46
CA PRO A 59 -2.18 11.28 -11.82
C PRO A 59 -2.35 11.70 -10.35
N VAL A 60 -1.39 11.37 -9.48
CA VAL A 60 -1.35 11.84 -8.08
C VAL A 60 -1.35 13.37 -7.98
N SER A 61 -0.70 14.05 -8.93
CA SER A 61 -0.73 15.53 -9.00
C SER A 61 -2.14 16.07 -9.18
N ARG A 62 -3.01 15.34 -9.88
CA ARG A 62 -4.42 15.69 -10.04
C ARG A 62 -5.13 15.57 -8.70
N LEU A 63 -4.91 14.48 -7.95
CA LEU A 63 -5.47 14.31 -6.60
C LEU A 63 -5.15 15.45 -5.63
N LYS A 64 -4.00 16.12 -5.79
CA LYS A 64 -3.64 17.28 -4.96
C LYS A 64 -4.38 18.57 -5.34
N SER A 65 -5.05 18.57 -6.49
CA SER A 65 -5.75 19.72 -7.07
C SER A 65 -7.27 19.51 -7.09
N VAL A 66 -7.84 18.89 -6.05
CA VAL A 66 -9.28 18.56 -5.95
C VAL A 66 -10.20 19.75 -6.23
N ALA A 67 -9.77 20.96 -5.87
CA ALA A 67 -10.53 22.20 -6.12
C ALA A 67 -10.81 22.47 -7.61
N HIS A 68 -10.07 21.85 -8.52
CA HIS A 68 -10.21 22.00 -9.97
C HIS A 68 -10.75 20.74 -10.64
N PHE A 69 -11.33 19.79 -9.88
CA PHE A 69 -11.89 18.58 -10.46
C PHE A 69 -13.08 18.88 -11.36
N GLU A 70 -13.06 18.24 -12.51
CA GLU A 70 -14.19 18.15 -13.42
C GLU A 70 -15.00 16.88 -13.12
N ASP A 71 -16.19 16.74 -13.71
CA ASP A 71 -17.07 15.59 -13.46
C ASP A 71 -16.39 14.25 -13.77
N GLU A 72 -15.52 14.21 -14.78
CA GLU A 72 -14.73 13.03 -15.11
C GLU A 72 -13.70 12.70 -14.02
N ASP A 73 -13.03 13.71 -13.43
CA ASP A 73 -12.09 13.50 -12.33
C ASP A 73 -12.80 12.94 -11.11
N TRP A 74 -13.98 13.47 -10.76
CA TRP A 74 -14.80 12.95 -9.66
C TRP A 74 -15.20 11.50 -9.89
N THR A 75 -15.54 11.16 -11.13
CA THR A 75 -15.89 9.79 -11.52
C THR A 75 -14.69 8.86 -11.32
N ARG A 76 -13.51 9.21 -11.85
CA ARG A 76 -12.28 8.42 -11.70
C ARG A 76 -11.84 8.28 -10.24
N PHE A 77 -11.90 9.38 -9.48
CA PHE A 77 -11.57 9.38 -8.06
C PHE A 77 -12.51 8.48 -7.26
N SER A 78 -13.83 8.61 -7.46
CA SER A 78 -14.83 7.80 -6.77
C SER A 78 -14.67 6.31 -7.10
N GLN A 79 -14.40 5.97 -8.37
CA GLN A 79 -14.09 4.60 -8.77
C GLN A 79 -12.82 4.07 -8.10
N GLY A 80 -11.76 4.86 -8.06
CA GLY A 80 -10.51 4.50 -7.40
C GLY A 80 -10.71 4.24 -5.90
N VAL A 81 -11.40 5.14 -5.19
CA VAL A 81 -11.76 4.96 -3.79
C VAL A 81 -12.63 3.72 -3.61
N GLY A 82 -13.64 3.51 -4.47
CA GLY A 82 -14.52 2.34 -4.43
C GLY A 82 -13.75 1.03 -4.57
N ARG A 83 -12.79 0.95 -5.51
CA ARG A 83 -11.95 -0.23 -5.74
C ARG A 83 -10.98 -0.52 -4.58
N MET A 84 -10.55 0.51 -3.86
CA MET A 84 -9.69 0.37 -2.68
C MET A 84 -10.47 0.14 -1.38
N THR A 85 -11.75 0.51 -1.34
CA THR A 85 -12.61 0.33 -0.17
C THR A 85 -12.83 -1.16 0.09
N GLY A 86 -12.71 -1.56 1.36
CA GLY A 86 -12.86 -2.96 1.77
C GLY A 86 -11.64 -3.84 1.51
N ARG A 87 -10.56 -3.29 0.95
CA ARG A 87 -9.31 -4.04 0.79
C ARG A 87 -8.57 -4.21 2.11
N ASN A 88 -7.91 -5.36 2.23
CA ASN A 88 -7.21 -5.79 3.44
C ASN A 88 -5.78 -5.25 3.45
N ILE A 89 -5.65 -3.93 3.61
CA ILE A 89 -4.37 -3.23 3.64
C ILE A 89 -4.22 -2.53 4.98
N TRP A 90 -3.12 -2.80 5.66
CA TRP A 90 -2.74 -2.12 6.89
C TRP A 90 -1.38 -1.49 6.68
N MET A 91 -1.22 -0.26 7.16
CA MET A 91 0.00 0.52 6.95
C MET A 91 0.55 1.00 8.28
N VAL A 92 1.86 0.85 8.45
CA VAL A 92 2.63 1.33 9.59
C VAL A 92 3.66 2.30 9.04
N ASP A 93 3.46 3.58 9.34
CA ASP A 93 4.32 4.68 8.93
C ASP A 93 5.13 5.11 10.16
N GLN A 94 6.41 4.73 10.17
CA GLN A 94 7.32 5.02 11.26
C GLN A 94 8.76 5.14 10.72
N ALA A 95 9.39 6.29 10.99
CA ALA A 95 10.80 6.48 10.68
C ALA A 95 11.68 5.61 11.60
N ASN A 96 12.81 5.12 11.08
CA ASN A 96 13.83 4.37 11.83
C ASN A 96 13.32 3.09 12.56
N LEU A 97 12.36 2.38 11.98
CA LEU A 97 11.91 1.05 12.43
C LEU A 97 13.08 0.06 12.59
N ALA A 98 13.24 -0.46 13.80
CA ALA A 98 14.12 -1.59 14.08
C ALA A 98 13.46 -2.92 13.69
N ILE A 99 14.28 -3.94 13.39
CA ILE A 99 13.80 -5.27 13.02
C ILE A 99 12.91 -5.88 14.13
N ASP A 100 13.26 -5.64 15.39
CA ASP A 100 12.50 -6.13 16.55
C ASP A 100 11.10 -5.50 16.61
N GLU A 101 10.96 -4.22 16.26
CA GLU A 101 9.69 -3.52 16.20
C GLU A 101 8.81 -4.03 15.06
N ILE A 102 9.41 -4.30 13.89
CA ILE A 102 8.72 -4.93 12.75
C ILE A 102 8.21 -6.31 13.16
N CYS A 103 9.05 -7.12 13.81
CA CYS A 103 8.67 -8.45 14.27
C CYS A 103 7.55 -8.40 15.32
N ALA A 104 7.65 -7.50 16.31
CA ALA A 104 6.64 -7.34 17.35
C ALA A 104 5.29 -6.90 16.76
N THR A 105 5.32 -5.88 15.90
CA THR A 105 4.12 -5.36 15.23
C THR A 105 3.47 -6.42 14.35
N THR A 106 4.27 -7.16 13.59
CA THR A 106 3.79 -8.25 12.73
C THR A 106 3.14 -9.37 13.55
N LYS A 107 3.79 -9.81 14.65
CA LYS A 107 3.22 -10.83 15.55
C LYS A 107 1.89 -10.38 16.15
N HIS A 108 1.85 -9.15 16.67
CA HIS A 108 0.62 -8.58 17.23
C HIS A 108 -0.49 -8.49 16.17
N HIS A 109 -0.14 -8.13 14.93
CA HIS A 109 -1.08 -8.07 13.81
C HIS A 109 -1.66 -9.45 13.46
N LEU A 110 -0.81 -10.49 13.40
CA LEU A 110 -1.24 -11.87 13.12
C LEU A 110 -2.19 -12.41 14.19
N ILE A 111 -1.97 -12.06 15.46
CA ILE A 111 -2.86 -12.45 16.56
C ILE A 111 -4.23 -11.76 16.43
N LYS A 112 -4.26 -10.51 15.98
CA LYS A 112 -5.50 -9.73 15.83
C LYS A 112 -6.36 -10.17 14.64
N TYR A 113 -5.75 -10.71 13.59
CA TYR A 113 -6.43 -11.11 12.35
C TYR A 113 -6.07 -12.57 11.93
N PRO A 114 -6.42 -13.58 12.76
CA PRO A 114 -6.00 -14.97 12.57
C PRO A 114 -6.61 -15.64 11.33
N GLU A 115 -7.77 -15.20 10.87
CA GLU A 115 -8.51 -15.79 9.75
C GLU A 115 -7.96 -15.42 8.36
N ARG A 116 -7.01 -14.48 8.28
CA ARG A 116 -6.51 -13.92 7.01
C ARG A 116 -5.07 -14.37 6.70
N ARG A 117 -4.80 -15.68 6.79
CA ARG A 117 -3.46 -16.35 6.81
C ARG A 117 -2.43 -16.00 5.72
N TRP A 118 -2.75 -15.19 4.71
CA TRP A 118 -1.83 -14.84 3.62
C TRP A 118 -1.44 -13.38 3.73
N TRP A 119 -0.25 -13.15 4.29
CA TRP A 119 0.28 -11.82 4.59
C TRP A 119 1.53 -11.55 3.78
N TRP A 120 1.52 -10.44 3.05
CA TRP A 120 2.71 -9.88 2.45
C TRP A 120 3.25 -8.78 3.35
N LEU A 121 4.50 -8.94 3.78
CA LEU A 121 5.26 -7.91 4.47
C LEU A 121 6.07 -7.15 3.41
N ILE A 122 5.81 -5.87 3.27
CA ILE A 122 6.59 -5.01 2.37
C ILE A 122 7.19 -3.89 3.22
N ILE A 123 8.50 -3.68 3.07
CA ILE A 123 9.24 -2.58 3.71
C ILE A 123 9.67 -1.64 2.58
N SER A 124 9.11 -0.43 2.59
CA SER A 124 9.50 0.62 1.66
C SER A 124 10.36 1.64 2.38
N GLY A 125 11.63 1.69 1.96
CA GLY A 125 12.60 2.74 2.22
C GLY A 125 13.41 3.03 0.97
#